data_AF-A0A967LRG7-F1
#
_entry.id   AF-A0A967LRG7-F1
#
_cell.length_a   1.000
_cell.length_b   1.000
_cell.length_c   1.000
_cell.angle_alpha   90.00
_cell.angle_beta   90.00
_cell.angle_gamma   90.00
#
_symmetry.space_group_name_H-M   'P 1'
#
loop_
_entity.id
_entity.type
_entity.pdbx_description
1 polymer ?
#
loop_
_entity_poly.entity_id
_entity_poly.type
_entity_poly.pdbx_seq_one_letter_code
_entity_poly.pdbx_strand_id
1 'polypeptide(L)'
;MAALVAAVLTWAVLRRARAGVLAVWVAAGVLSGWFSSQQSLSVLESVVPEGAVEVVGAVVDDPRSGPTGHWFLLDPEYLAMRRELSPWDGPRLLVRTEPDPGVAAGERVVAAGRLVSRSGTARGDVYAGRLTARRVERLDAAGGLFGAANLLRGLVEGRLSRVDNRPAAALVSGFLIGDVR
;
A
#
# COMPACT_ATOMS: atom_id res chain seq x y z
N MET A 1 -1.67 -68.77 0.29
CA MET A 1 -2.80 -67.82 0.09
C MET A 1 -2.76 -66.62 1.04
N ALA A 2 -2.48 -66.77 2.34
CA ALA A 2 -2.47 -65.65 3.30
C ALA A 2 -1.49 -64.50 2.96
N ALA A 3 -0.30 -64.81 2.42
CA ALA A 3 0.70 -63.79 2.05
C ALA A 3 0.25 -62.89 0.87
N LEU A 4 -0.53 -63.43 -0.07
CA LEU A 4 -1.07 -62.68 -1.21
C LEU A 4 -2.18 -61.72 -0.77
N VAL A 5 -3.03 -62.14 0.17
CA VAL A 5 -4.08 -61.30 0.75
C VAL A 5 -3.47 -60.16 1.57
N ALA A 6 -2.43 -60.43 2.36
CA ALA A 6 -1.69 -59.41 3.09
C ALA A 6 -0.99 -58.41 2.16
N ALA A 7 -0.40 -58.86 1.05
CA ALA A 7 0.22 -57.98 0.06
C ALA A 7 -0.81 -57.07 -0.64
N VAL A 8 -1.98 -57.61 -1.00
CA VAL A 8 -3.07 -56.83 -1.63
C VAL A 8 -3.67 -55.82 -0.65
N LEU A 9 -3.86 -56.18 0.62
CA LEU A 9 -4.35 -55.27 1.65
C LEU A 9 -3.32 -54.17 1.95
N THR A 10 -2.04 -54.53 2.10
CA THR A 10 -0.96 -53.56 2.33
C THR A 10 -0.83 -52.61 1.13
N TRP A 11 -0.94 -53.12 -0.10
CA TRP A 11 -0.92 -52.30 -1.31
C TRP A 11 -2.14 -51.39 -1.43
N ALA A 12 -3.35 -51.88 -1.09
CA ALA A 12 -4.57 -51.09 -1.08
C ALA A 12 -4.52 -49.96 -0.03
N VAL A 13 -3.97 -50.24 1.16
CA VAL A 13 -3.75 -49.24 2.22
C VAL A 13 -2.72 -48.20 1.80
N LEU A 14 -1.58 -48.61 1.21
CA LEU A 14 -0.57 -47.69 0.68
C LEU A 14 -1.13 -46.83 -0.46
N ARG A 15 -1.97 -47.38 -1.33
CA ARG A 15 -2.61 -46.65 -2.43
C ARG A 15 -3.60 -45.61 -1.89
N ARG A 16 -4.35 -45.95 -0.83
CA ARG A 16 -5.29 -45.06 -0.14
C ARG A 16 -4.56 -43.96 0.64
N ALA A 17 -3.43 -44.28 1.27
CA ALA A 17 -2.58 -43.30 1.95
C ALA A 17 -1.95 -42.32 0.95
N ARG A 18 -1.42 -42.81 -0.18
CA ARG A 18 -0.90 -41.96 -1.26
C ARG A 18 -1.98 -41.10 -1.91
N ALA A 19 -3.18 -41.64 -2.10
CA ALA A 19 -4.34 -40.87 -2.57
C ALA A 19 -4.77 -39.79 -1.55
N GLY A 20 -4.70 -40.09 -0.25
CA GLY A 20 -4.95 -39.12 0.81
C GLY A 20 -3.93 -37.97 0.82
N VAL A 21 -2.64 -38.28 0.66
CA VAL A 21 -1.58 -37.26 0.55
C VAL A 21 -1.79 -36.39 -0.70
N LEU A 22 -2.09 -37.00 -1.85
CA LEU A 22 -2.41 -36.26 -3.08
C LEU A 22 -3.65 -35.36 -2.90
N ALA A 23 -4.70 -35.85 -2.25
CA ALA A 23 -5.89 -35.06 -1.95
C ALA A 23 -5.59 -33.86 -1.04
N VAL A 24 -4.72 -34.02 -0.04
CA VAL A 24 -4.26 -32.92 0.82
C VAL A 24 -3.48 -31.87 0.03
N TRP A 25 -2.58 -32.29 -0.86
CA TRP A 25 -1.83 -31.37 -1.73
C TRP A 25 -2.75 -30.62 -2.72
N VAL A 26 -3.71 -31.32 -3.32
CA VAL A 26 -4.70 -30.70 -4.21
C VAL A 26 -5.58 -29.72 -3.44
N ALA A 27 -6.05 -30.10 -2.25
CA ALA A 27 -6.84 -29.21 -1.39
C ALA A 27 -6.04 -27.97 -0.96
N ALA A 28 -4.77 -28.13 -0.57
CA ALA A 28 -3.89 -27.02 -0.24
C ALA A 28 -3.64 -26.10 -1.43
N GLY A 29 -3.47 -26.66 -2.64
CA GLY A 29 -3.33 -25.89 -3.88
C GLY A 29 -4.60 -25.12 -4.25
N VAL A 30 -5.77 -25.75 -4.12
CA VAL A 30 -7.08 -25.12 -4.39
C VAL A 30 -7.38 -24.03 -3.37
N LEU A 31 -7.10 -24.24 -2.08
CA LEU A 31 -7.30 -23.24 -1.03
C LEU A 31 -6.32 -22.08 -1.17
N SER A 32 -5.06 -22.33 -1.53
CA SER A 32 -4.07 -21.27 -1.81
C SER A 32 -4.45 -20.46 -3.05
N GLY A 33 -4.95 -21.12 -4.10
CA GLY A 33 -5.48 -20.46 -5.28
C GLY A 33 -6.73 -19.61 -4.99
N TRP A 34 -7.62 -20.11 -4.13
CA TRP A 34 -8.82 -19.39 -3.71
C TRP A 34 -8.47 -18.12 -2.92
N PHE A 35 -7.58 -18.21 -1.94
CA PHE A 35 -7.11 -17.04 -1.16
C PHE A 35 -6.40 -16.00 -2.03
N SER A 36 -5.55 -16.45 -2.97
CA SER A 36 -4.91 -15.57 -3.95
C SER A 36 -5.93 -14.86 -4.87
N SER A 37 -6.98 -15.57 -5.28
CA SER A 37 -8.04 -15.01 -6.13
C SER A 37 -8.92 -14.00 -5.39
N GLN A 38 -9.24 -14.24 -4.11
CA GLN A 38 -10.00 -13.29 -3.31
C GLN A 38 -9.21 -12.02 -3.01
N GLN A 39 -7.92 -12.14 -2.73
CA GLN A 39 -7.03 -10.99 -2.55
C GLN A 39 -6.91 -10.17 -3.85
N SER A 40 -6.93 -10.84 -5.00
CA SER A 40 -6.91 -10.17 -6.31
C SER A 40 -8.23 -9.43 -6.59
N LEU A 41 -9.37 -10.02 -6.23
CA LEU A 41 -10.69 -9.40 -6.42
C LEU A 41 -10.93 -8.23 -5.46
N SER A 42 -10.52 -8.32 -4.19
CA SER A 42 -10.65 -7.21 -3.24
C SER A 42 -9.78 -6.00 -3.63
N VAL A 43 -8.61 -6.27 -4.24
CA VAL A 43 -7.74 -5.23 -4.79
C VAL A 43 -8.33 -4.63 -6.08
N LEU A 44 -8.98 -5.43 -6.93
CA LEU A 44 -9.66 -4.96 -8.15
C LEU A 44 -10.97 -4.18 -7.89
N GLU A 45 -11.71 -4.51 -6.83
CA GLU A 45 -12.96 -3.83 -6.44
C GLU A 45 -12.73 -2.54 -5.67
N SER A 46 -11.50 -2.30 -5.20
CA SER A 46 -11.17 -1.07 -4.49
C SER A 46 -11.17 0.13 -5.45
N VAL A 47 -11.97 1.14 -5.10
CA VAL A 47 -12.04 2.39 -5.86
C VAL A 47 -10.74 3.16 -5.63
N VAL A 48 -9.83 3.09 -6.60
CA VAL A 48 -8.60 3.89 -6.59
C VAL A 48 -8.94 5.32 -7.05
N PRO A 49 -8.74 6.33 -6.20
CA PRO A 49 -9.00 7.72 -6.56
C PRO A 49 -7.97 8.18 -7.60
N GLU A 50 -8.44 8.78 -8.68
CA GLU A 50 -7.57 9.25 -9.76
C GLU A 50 -7.30 10.75 -9.67
N GLY A 51 -6.05 11.15 -9.95
CA GLY A 51 -5.66 12.55 -10.04
C GLY A 51 -4.44 12.91 -9.21
N ALA A 52 -4.32 14.19 -8.87
CA ALA A 52 -3.23 14.69 -8.04
C ALA A 52 -3.49 14.36 -6.57
N VAL A 53 -2.57 13.62 -5.96
CA VAL A 53 -2.69 13.11 -4.59
C VAL A 53 -1.35 13.18 -3.86
N GLU A 54 -1.43 13.18 -2.54
CA GLU A 54 -0.31 12.87 -1.65
C GLU A 54 -0.68 11.62 -0.84
N VAL A 55 0.15 10.59 -0.92
CA VAL A 55 -0.08 9.32 -0.22
C VAL A 55 0.97 9.16 0.86
N VAL A 56 0.52 8.85 2.07
CA VAL A 56 1.39 8.45 3.18
C VAL A 56 1.30 6.95 3.32
N GLY A 57 2.44 6.28 3.43
CA GLY A 57 2.45 4.82 3.54
C GLY A 57 3.83 4.26 3.85
N ALA A 58 3.88 2.93 4.00
CA ALA A 58 5.12 2.19 4.19
C ALA A 58 5.62 1.62 2.86
N VAL A 59 6.93 1.73 2.63
CA VAL A 59 7.59 1.10 1.49
C VAL A 59 7.61 -0.41 1.71
N VAL A 60 7.08 -1.18 0.76
CA VAL A 60 6.99 -2.65 0.85
C VAL A 60 8.31 -3.30 0.46
N ASP A 61 8.95 -2.82 -0.61
CA ASP A 61 10.20 -3.36 -1.14
C ASP A 61 11.19 -2.26 -1.53
N ASP A 62 12.49 -2.61 -1.54
CA ASP A 62 13.55 -1.68 -1.92
C ASP A 62 13.35 -1.16 -3.35
N PRO A 63 13.54 0.16 -3.59
CA PRO A 63 13.44 0.76 -4.91
C PRO A 63 14.33 0.08 -5.94
N ARG A 64 13.78 -0.09 -7.14
CA ARG A 64 14.49 -0.68 -8.27
C ARG A 64 14.51 0.23 -9.47
N SER A 65 15.64 0.24 -10.15
CA SER A 65 15.75 0.85 -11.47
C SER A 65 14.91 0.07 -12.47
N GLY A 66 14.14 0.80 -13.27
CA GLY A 66 13.40 0.31 -14.42
C GLY A 66 13.62 1.20 -15.65
N PRO A 67 12.96 0.88 -16.78
CA PRO A 67 13.14 1.61 -18.04
C PRO A 67 12.70 3.08 -17.99
N THR A 68 11.85 3.44 -17.01
CA THR A 68 11.26 4.76 -16.85
C THR A 68 11.47 5.26 -15.42
N GLY A 69 12.70 5.15 -14.92
CA GLY A 69 13.06 5.55 -13.56
C GLY A 69 12.98 4.44 -12.51
N HIS A 70 12.96 4.86 -11.25
CA HIS A 70 12.91 3.98 -10.09
C HIS A 70 11.46 3.65 -9.74
N TRP A 71 11.22 2.45 -9.26
CA TRP A 71 9.91 2.02 -8.78
C TRP A 71 10.00 1.17 -7.52
N PHE A 72 8.95 1.23 -6.72
CA PHE A 72 8.76 0.42 -5.51
C PHE A 72 7.26 0.27 -5.23
N LEU A 73 6.89 -0.69 -4.38
CA LEU A 73 5.54 -0.84 -3.88
C LEU A 73 5.35 -0.07 -2.57
N LEU A 74 4.21 0.61 -2.46
CA LEU A 74 3.80 1.37 -1.28
C LEU A 74 2.50 0.78 -0.71
N ASP A 75 2.48 0.57 0.59
CA ASP A 75 1.28 0.22 1.36
C ASP A 75 0.67 1.51 1.94
N PRO A 76 -0.49 1.98 1.42
CA PRO A 76 -1.05 3.26 1.82
C PRO A 76 -1.68 3.21 3.21
N GLU A 77 -1.48 4.27 4.00
CA GLU A 77 -2.15 4.48 5.29
C GLU A 77 -3.09 5.69 5.23
N TYR A 78 -2.66 6.75 4.53
CA TYR A 78 -3.44 7.97 4.35
C TYR A 78 -3.36 8.48 2.93
N LEU A 79 -4.44 9.12 2.51
CA LEU A 79 -4.56 9.82 1.24
C LEU A 79 -4.97 11.26 1.47
N ALA A 80 -4.17 12.18 0.94
CA ALA A 80 -4.55 13.57 0.77
C ALA A 80 -4.95 13.83 -0.69
N MET A 81 -6.21 14.20 -0.89
CA MET A 81 -6.75 14.59 -2.19
C MET A 81 -7.58 15.87 -2.03
N ARG A 82 -7.46 16.82 -2.96
CA ARG A 82 -8.20 18.10 -2.91
C ARG A 82 -8.08 18.85 -1.56
N ARG A 83 -6.91 18.76 -0.91
CA ARG A 83 -6.65 19.33 0.42
C ARG A 83 -7.54 18.73 1.52
N GLU A 84 -7.81 17.44 1.43
CA GLU A 84 -8.46 16.67 2.48
C GLU A 84 -7.64 15.40 2.72
N LEU A 85 -7.09 15.29 3.93
CA LEU A 85 -6.38 14.10 4.39
C LEU A 85 -7.40 13.15 5.01
N SER A 86 -7.44 11.92 4.52
CA SER A 86 -8.31 10.86 5.02
C SER A 86 -7.49 9.59 5.22
N PRO A 87 -7.75 8.80 6.28
CA PRO A 87 -7.27 7.44 6.36
C PRO A 87 -7.71 6.67 5.13
N TRP A 88 -6.80 5.95 4.49
CA TRP A 88 -7.09 5.20 3.29
C TRP A 88 -6.32 3.89 3.30
N ASP A 89 -7.03 2.82 3.65
CA ASP A 89 -6.57 1.43 3.59
C ASP A 89 -6.80 0.89 2.16
N GLY A 90 -6.18 1.57 1.20
CA GLY A 90 -6.28 1.26 -0.21
C GLY A 90 -5.43 0.05 -0.61
N PRO A 91 -5.57 -0.42 -1.86
CA PRO A 91 -4.66 -1.44 -2.36
C PRO A 91 -3.25 -0.89 -2.46
N ARG A 92 -2.26 -1.80 -2.46
CA ARG A 92 -0.86 -1.43 -2.72
C ARG A 92 -0.73 -0.64 -4.02
N LEU A 93 0.17 0.32 -4.00
CA LEU A 93 0.44 1.22 -5.12
C LEU A 93 1.82 0.97 -5.68
N LEU A 94 1.94 0.90 -7.00
CA LEU A 94 3.21 0.99 -7.68
C LEU A 94 3.62 2.47 -7.79
N VAL A 95 4.61 2.87 -7.00
CA VAL A 95 5.17 4.21 -7.04
C VAL A 95 6.32 4.25 -8.04
N ARG A 96 6.35 5.27 -8.89
CA ARG A 96 7.39 5.51 -9.87
C ARG A 96 7.94 6.93 -9.75
N THR A 97 9.27 7.09 -9.79
CA THR A 97 9.97 8.36 -9.62
C THR A 97 11.28 8.43 -10.43
N GLU A 98 11.68 9.64 -10.80
CA GLU A 98 12.89 10.00 -11.55
C GLU A 98 13.44 11.28 -10.89
N PRO A 99 13.94 11.22 -9.64
CA PRO A 99 15.16 10.50 -9.31
C PRO A 99 14.96 9.29 -8.37
N ASP A 100 16.07 8.58 -8.07
CA ASP A 100 16.12 7.58 -7.00
C ASP A 100 15.60 8.19 -5.69
N PRO A 101 14.56 7.61 -5.08
CA PRO A 101 13.97 8.16 -3.86
C PRO A 101 14.90 8.03 -2.63
N GLY A 102 15.92 7.18 -2.67
CA GLY A 102 16.81 6.96 -1.52
C GLY A 102 16.09 6.41 -0.29
N VAL A 103 15.05 5.60 -0.51
CA VAL A 103 14.23 4.96 0.52
C VAL A 103 14.51 3.45 0.57
N ALA A 104 14.19 2.82 1.69
CA ALA A 104 14.34 1.37 1.88
C ALA A 104 13.01 0.71 2.28
N ALA A 105 12.93 -0.61 2.11
CA ALA A 105 11.79 -1.40 2.59
C ALA A 105 11.54 -1.17 4.09
N GLY A 106 10.26 -0.99 4.45
CA GLY A 106 9.80 -0.68 5.80
C GLY A 106 9.84 0.80 6.18
N GLU A 107 10.47 1.67 5.38
CA GLU A 107 10.45 3.10 5.65
C GLU A 107 9.07 3.71 5.39
N ARG A 108 8.68 4.67 6.24
CA ARG A 108 7.48 5.48 6.01
C ARG A 108 7.82 6.66 5.12
N VAL A 109 6.97 6.92 4.13
CA VAL A 109 7.20 7.98 3.16
C VAL A 109 5.91 8.75 2.86
N VAL A 110 6.07 9.99 2.42
CA VAL A 110 5.05 10.75 1.70
C VAL A 110 5.41 10.76 0.22
N ALA A 111 4.54 10.23 -0.61
CA ALA A 111 4.69 10.25 -2.06
C ALA A 111 3.63 11.19 -2.68
N ALA A 112 4.10 12.26 -3.32
CA ALA A 112 3.25 13.27 -3.95
C ALA A 112 3.31 13.14 -5.47
N GLY A 113 2.17 13.05 -6.15
CA GLY A 113 2.16 12.85 -7.58
C GLY A 113 0.78 12.68 -8.21
N ARG A 114 0.77 12.00 -9.35
CA ARG A 114 -0.46 11.64 -10.05
C ARG A 114 -0.75 10.15 -9.91
N LEU A 115 -1.87 9.83 -9.28
CA LEU A 115 -2.40 8.49 -9.13
C LEU A 115 -3.36 8.19 -10.29
N VAL A 116 -3.23 6.99 -10.85
CA VAL A 116 -4.16 6.44 -11.85
C VAL A 116 -4.54 5.03 -11.44
N SER A 117 -5.79 4.64 -11.71
CA SER A 117 -6.24 3.27 -11.50
C SER A 117 -5.58 2.38 -12.53
N ARG A 118 -4.72 1.48 -12.07
CA ARG A 118 -4.04 0.52 -12.92
C ARG A 118 -3.62 -0.67 -12.07
N SER A 119 -4.17 -1.82 -12.41
CA SER A 119 -3.78 -3.07 -11.79
C SER A 119 -2.62 -3.76 -12.51
N GLY A 120 -1.88 -4.55 -11.74
CA GLY A 120 -0.79 -5.36 -12.25
C GLY A 120 -0.10 -6.10 -11.12
N THR A 121 1.01 -6.74 -11.47
CA THR A 121 1.84 -7.48 -10.52
C THR A 121 3.27 -6.95 -10.57
N ALA A 122 3.88 -6.72 -9.41
CA ALA A 122 5.29 -6.43 -9.27
C ALA A 122 5.88 -7.37 -8.21
N ARG A 123 6.93 -8.12 -8.56
CA ARG A 123 7.56 -9.13 -7.66
C ARG A 123 6.63 -10.22 -7.10
N GLY A 124 5.49 -10.46 -7.74
CA GLY A 124 4.48 -11.41 -7.25
C GLY A 124 3.42 -10.78 -6.34
N ASP A 125 3.60 -9.52 -5.96
CA ASP A 125 2.60 -8.73 -5.25
C ASP A 125 1.67 -8.01 -6.24
N VAL A 126 0.38 -8.05 -5.95
CA VAL A 126 -0.65 -7.35 -6.73
C VAL A 126 -0.70 -5.88 -6.28
N TYR A 127 -0.80 -4.97 -7.24
CA TYR A 127 -1.12 -3.56 -7.01
C TYR A 127 -2.33 -3.18 -7.84
N ALA A 128 -3.10 -2.17 -7.41
CA ALA A 128 -4.23 -1.64 -8.18
C ALA A 128 -4.14 -0.14 -8.50
N GLY A 129 -3.13 0.56 -8.01
CA GLY A 129 -2.86 1.94 -8.39
C GLY A 129 -1.43 2.14 -8.83
N ARG A 130 -1.23 3.06 -9.78
CA ARG A 130 0.10 3.53 -10.16
C ARG A 130 0.24 5.01 -9.83
N LEU A 131 1.17 5.33 -8.94
CA LEU A 131 1.51 6.69 -8.57
C LEU A 131 2.77 7.12 -9.32
N THR A 132 2.66 8.08 -10.23
CA THR A 132 3.84 8.75 -10.77
C THR A 132 4.20 9.89 -9.81
N ALA A 133 5.11 9.60 -8.89
CA ALA A 133 5.57 10.53 -7.88
C ALA A 133 6.50 11.55 -8.51
N ARG A 134 6.23 12.83 -8.21
CA ARG A 134 7.15 13.94 -8.48
C ARG A 134 8.07 14.22 -7.31
N ARG A 135 7.69 13.71 -6.14
CA ARG A 135 8.37 13.92 -4.87
C ARG A 135 8.08 12.73 -3.96
N VAL A 136 9.13 12.21 -3.33
CA VAL A 136 9.07 11.19 -2.30
C VAL A 136 9.91 11.71 -1.14
N GLU A 137 9.30 11.82 0.04
CA GLU A 137 9.95 12.31 1.25
C GLU A 137 9.87 11.24 2.34
N ARG A 138 10.98 10.99 3.04
CA ARG A 138 11.00 10.07 4.19
C ARG A 138 10.34 10.72 5.39
N LEU A 139 9.55 9.94 6.10
CA LEU A 139 8.99 10.27 7.41
C LEU A 139 9.85 9.56 8.46
N ASP A 140 11.03 10.11 8.74
CA ASP A 140 11.84 9.70 9.87
C ASP A 140 11.15 10.08 11.20
N ALA A 141 11.46 9.40 12.31
CA ALA A 141 10.79 9.67 13.60
C ALA A 141 10.94 11.14 14.08
N ALA A 142 11.93 11.88 13.56
CA ALA A 142 12.14 13.31 13.82
C ALA A 142 11.53 14.21 12.72
N GLY A 143 11.64 13.85 11.43
CA GLY A 143 11.08 14.60 10.29
C GLY A 143 9.60 14.31 9.97
N GLY A 144 9.04 13.22 10.47
CA GLY A 144 7.65 12.80 10.25
C GLY A 144 6.63 13.74 10.89
N LEU A 145 7.01 14.37 12.00
CA LEU A 145 6.26 15.46 12.62
C LEU A 145 6.26 16.71 11.73
N PHE A 146 7.35 17.02 11.04
CA PHE A 146 7.45 18.18 10.14
C PHE A 146 6.74 17.94 8.80
N GLY A 147 6.82 16.73 8.23
CA GLY A 147 6.08 16.35 7.03
C GLY A 147 4.57 16.37 7.26
N ALA A 148 4.12 15.74 8.36
CA ALA A 148 2.73 15.80 8.79
C ALA A 148 2.30 17.23 9.18
N ALA A 149 3.13 17.99 9.90
CA ALA A 149 2.82 19.38 10.28
C ALA A 149 2.80 20.33 9.08
N ASN A 150 3.65 20.12 8.06
CA ASN A 150 3.61 20.92 6.82
C ASN A 150 2.40 20.57 5.98
N LEU A 151 2.02 19.29 5.93
CA LEU A 151 0.78 18.85 5.31
C LEU A 151 -0.43 19.47 6.04
N LEU A 152 -0.46 19.42 7.38
CA LEU A 152 -1.47 20.09 8.21
C LEU A 152 -1.45 21.61 8.04
N ARG A 153 -0.29 22.26 7.94
CA ARG A 153 -0.14 23.71 7.71
C ARG A 153 -0.74 24.09 6.36
N GLY A 154 -0.41 23.37 5.29
CA GLY A 154 -1.00 23.59 3.97
C GLY A 154 -2.52 23.38 3.93
N LEU A 155 -3.04 22.45 4.74
CA LEU A 155 -4.47 22.23 4.91
C LEU A 155 -5.15 23.39 5.66
N VAL A 156 -4.53 23.89 6.73
CA VAL A 156 -5.03 25.02 7.53
C VAL A 156 -4.98 26.33 6.72
N GLU A 157 -3.89 26.63 6.03
CA GLU A 157 -3.78 27.79 5.12
C GLU A 157 -4.80 27.71 3.98
N GLY A 158 -5.06 26.50 3.46
CA GLY A 158 -6.07 26.24 2.45
C GLY A 158 -7.52 26.44 2.93
N ARG A 159 -7.79 26.31 4.24
CA ARG A 159 -9.11 26.62 4.85
C ARG A 159 -9.22 28.08 5.29
N LEU A 160 -8.15 28.67 5.82
CA LEU A 160 -8.12 30.08 6.25
C LEU A 160 -8.26 31.04 5.06
N SER A 161 -7.76 30.68 3.88
CA SER A 161 -7.95 31.45 2.64
C SER A 161 -9.41 31.50 2.14
N ARG A 162 -10.32 30.70 2.72
CA ARG A 162 -11.79 30.78 2.46
C ARG A 162 -12.56 31.55 3.54
N VAL A 163 -11.89 32.01 4.60
CA VAL A 163 -12.52 32.80 5.66
C VAL A 163 -12.26 34.28 5.35
N ASP A 164 -13.28 34.98 4.86
CA ASP A 164 -13.24 36.42 4.50
C ASP A 164 -12.99 37.37 5.70
N ASN A 165 -12.65 36.85 6.88
CA ASN A 165 -12.49 37.62 8.10
C ASN A 165 -11.05 37.50 8.66
N ARG A 166 -10.15 38.31 8.11
CA ARG A 166 -8.71 38.41 8.48
C ARG A 166 -8.41 38.46 9.99
N PRO A 167 -9.22 39.10 10.87
CA PRO A 167 -8.96 39.11 12.31
C PRO A 167 -9.12 37.74 12.98
N ALA A 168 -10.05 36.90 12.52
CA ALA A 168 -10.28 35.58 13.08
C ALA A 168 -9.19 34.58 12.69
N ALA A 169 -8.63 34.73 11.48
CA ALA A 169 -7.49 33.94 11.01
C ALA A 169 -6.23 34.20 11.86
N ALA A 170 -6.00 35.45 12.27
CA ALA A 170 -4.87 35.83 13.12
C ALA A 170 -4.98 35.26 14.54
N LEU A 171 -6.20 35.17 15.10
CA LEU A 171 -6.45 34.59 16.42
C LEU A 171 -6.24 33.07 16.43
N VAL A 172 -6.68 32.38 15.36
CA VAL A 172 -6.47 30.93 15.22
C VAL A 172 -5.01 30.60 14.96
N SER A 173 -4.28 31.40 14.18
CA SER A 173 -2.83 31.23 14.02
C SER A 173 -2.07 31.49 15.30
N GLY A 174 -2.46 32.50 16.09
CA GLY A 174 -1.85 32.80 17.39
C GLY A 174 -2.04 31.65 18.40
N PHE A 175 -3.22 31.04 18.42
CA PHE A 175 -3.52 29.89 19.29
C PHE A 175 -2.78 28.61 18.86
N LEU A 176 -2.61 28.37 17.56
CA LEU A 176 -1.91 27.19 17.02
C LEU A 176 -0.38 27.29 17.08
N ILE A 177 0.18 28.49 17.11
CA ILE A 177 1.65 28.72 17.14
C ILE A 177 2.18 28.78 18.58
N GLY A 178 1.32 28.92 19.58
CA GLY A 178 1.74 28.93 20.98
C GLY A 178 2.63 30.12 21.32
N ASP A 179 2.36 31.29 20.72
CA ASP A 179 3.00 32.55 21.13
C ASP A 179 2.12 33.21 22.20
N VAL A 180 2.39 32.87 23.46
CA VAL A 180 1.88 33.60 24.61
C VAL A 180 3.01 34.51 25.05
N ARG A 181 2.88 35.80 24.77
CA ARG A 181 3.61 36.83 25.52
C ARG A 181 3.08 36.93 26.93
#